data_AF-A0A4Z2GN53-F1
#
_entry.id   AF-A0A4Z2GN53-F1
#
_cell.length_a   1.000
_cell.length_b   1.000
_cell.length_c   1.000
_cell.angle_alpha   90.00
_cell.angle_beta   90.00
_cell.angle_gamma   90.00
#
_symmetry.space_group_name_H-M   'P 1'
#
loop_
_entity.id
_entity.type
_entity.pdbx_description
1 polymer ?
#
loop_
_entity_poly.entity_id
_entity_poly.type
_entity_poly.pdbx_seq_one_letter_code
_entity_poly.pdbx_strand_id
1 'polypeptide(L)'
;MLSYDVIFMVNMTSPCLLSCLVSGAWIDPADERLDQSERGSSLDVTRKETMARRPVIIDTDCGIDDAQAIMMALAAPDIRVLGVTCVFGNTSVENVCQNVLRVLDVCERQEIPVFRGSGGPLVGARGATADHFGTDGLGDVFKDHDPLWEQKVQKEHAVSALIRLATENRQQARALEHRLGITRTSAP
;
A
#
# COMPACT_ATOMS: atom_id res chain seq x y z
N MET A 1 -22.50 -1.81 -2.81
CA MET A 1 -21.70 -2.91 -2.21
C MET A 1 -20.41 -2.26 -1.73
N LEU A 2 -20.10 -2.28 -0.43
CA LEU A 2 -18.83 -1.72 0.06
C LEU A 2 -17.84 -2.88 0.22
N SER A 3 -17.00 -3.08 -0.79
CA SER A 3 -15.95 -4.09 -0.80
C SER A 3 -14.79 -3.62 0.07
N TYR A 4 -14.87 -3.85 1.38
CA TYR A 4 -13.78 -3.60 2.33
C TYR A 4 -12.77 -4.75 2.31
N ASP A 5 -12.18 -5.01 1.16
CA ASP A 5 -11.04 -5.91 1.07
C ASP A 5 -9.76 -5.10 1.31
N VAL A 6 -8.89 -5.60 2.20
CA VAL A 6 -7.53 -5.05 2.34
C VAL A 6 -6.81 -5.35 1.04
N ILE A 7 -6.54 -4.32 0.26
CA ILE A 7 -5.82 -4.48 -1.00
C ILE A 7 -4.34 -4.53 -0.67
N PHE A 8 -3.70 -5.62 -1.14
CA PHE A 8 -2.25 -5.75 -1.13
C PHE A 8 -1.74 -5.13 -2.43
N MET A 9 -0.98 -4.05 -2.31
CA MET A 9 -0.18 -3.57 -3.43
C MET A 9 1.10 -4.40 -3.40
N VAL A 10 1.14 -5.48 -4.18
CA VAL A 10 2.27 -6.42 -4.23
C VAL A 10 3.14 -6.04 -5.43
N ASN A 11 4.40 -5.70 -5.15
CA ASN A 11 5.57 -5.69 -6.04
C ASN A 11 5.30 -5.37 -7.54
N MET A 12 5.70 -4.16 -7.94
CA MET A 12 5.48 -3.58 -9.28
C MET A 12 6.50 -3.99 -10.35
N THR A 13 7.39 -4.96 -10.09
CA THR A 13 8.36 -5.43 -11.12
C THR A 13 7.74 -6.12 -12.34
N SER A 14 6.42 -6.35 -12.36
CA SER A 14 5.70 -6.78 -13.57
C SER A 14 4.93 -5.61 -14.23
N PRO A 15 5.15 -5.32 -15.54
CA PRO A 15 4.48 -4.23 -16.28
C PRO A 15 2.94 -4.26 -16.24
N CYS A 16 2.34 -5.37 -15.84
CA CYS A 16 0.89 -5.56 -15.81
C CYS A 16 0.19 -4.79 -14.67
N LEU A 17 0.87 -4.48 -13.55
CA LEU A 17 0.20 -3.89 -12.37
C LEU A 17 0.09 -2.35 -12.45
N LEU A 18 1.03 -1.67 -13.10
CA LEU A 18 0.93 -0.24 -13.40
C LEU A 18 -0.25 0.06 -14.34
N SER A 19 -0.53 -0.85 -15.27
CA SER A 19 -1.75 -0.80 -16.09
C SER A 19 -2.99 -0.83 -15.20
N CYS A 20 -3.08 -1.71 -14.21
CA CYS A 20 -4.26 -1.77 -13.34
C CYS A 20 -4.44 -0.49 -12.50
N LEU A 21 -3.37 0.12 -12.00
CA LEU A 21 -3.39 1.39 -11.25
C LEU A 21 -3.82 2.59 -12.11
N VAL A 22 -3.34 2.65 -13.35
CA VAL A 22 -3.58 3.79 -14.27
C VAL A 22 -4.89 3.62 -15.07
N SER A 23 -5.33 2.40 -15.34
CA SER A 23 -6.50 2.12 -16.21
C SER A 23 -7.85 2.32 -15.53
N GLY A 24 -7.89 2.60 -14.22
CA GLY A 24 -9.16 2.69 -13.50
C GLY A 24 -9.99 1.40 -13.53
N ALA A 25 -9.42 0.26 -13.95
CA ALA A 25 -10.10 -1.03 -14.06
C ALA A 25 -10.50 -1.63 -12.70
N TRP A 26 -10.21 -0.92 -11.61
CA TRP A 26 -10.69 -1.16 -10.24
C TRP A 26 -11.96 -0.39 -9.88
N ILE A 27 -12.45 0.48 -10.76
CA ILE A 27 -13.73 1.13 -10.64
C ILE A 27 -14.79 0.06 -10.96
N ASP A 28 -15.60 -0.25 -9.96
CA ASP A 28 -16.80 -1.06 -10.13
C ASP A 28 -17.60 -0.47 -11.32
N PRO A 29 -17.98 -1.25 -12.35
CA PRO A 29 -18.73 -0.75 -13.51
C PRO A 29 -20.09 -0.12 -13.15
N ALA A 30 -20.46 -0.10 -11.87
CA ALA A 30 -21.57 0.66 -11.33
C ALA A 30 -21.39 2.21 -11.35
N ASP A 31 -20.19 2.75 -11.60
CA ASP A 31 -19.93 4.20 -11.47
C ASP A 31 -20.14 5.02 -12.77
N GLU A 32 -20.31 4.38 -13.93
CA GLU A 32 -20.42 5.08 -15.23
C GLU A 32 -21.84 5.47 -15.67
N ARG A 33 -22.83 5.29 -14.80
CA ARG A 33 -24.18 5.83 -15.05
C ARG A 33 -24.56 6.72 -13.91
N LEU A 34 -24.23 8.01 -14.02
CA LEU A 34 -25.03 9.18 -13.62
C LEU A 34 -24.16 10.44 -13.69
N ASP A 35 -23.87 10.91 -14.89
CA ASP A 35 -23.57 12.32 -15.10
C ASP A 35 -24.51 12.86 -16.18
N GLN A 36 -25.68 13.34 -15.75
CA GLN A 36 -26.28 14.57 -16.24
C GLN A 36 -27.16 15.19 -15.15
N SER A 37 -26.93 16.48 -14.91
CA SER A 37 -27.73 17.46 -14.15
C SER A 37 -27.28 17.78 -12.73
N GLU A 38 -26.62 18.93 -12.67
CA GLU A 38 -26.33 19.78 -11.54
C GLU A 38 -27.51 19.94 -10.58
N ARG A 39 -27.26 19.79 -9.27
CA ARG A 39 -27.76 20.65 -8.20
C ARG A 39 -27.04 20.28 -6.91
N GLY A 40 -26.14 21.15 -6.47
CA GLY A 40 -25.42 21.00 -5.21
C GLY A 40 -26.40 20.77 -4.06
N SER A 41 -26.25 19.64 -3.38
CA SER A 41 -26.93 19.36 -2.13
C SER A 41 -25.89 19.00 -1.08
N SER A 42 -26.08 19.52 0.14
CA SER A 42 -25.30 19.23 1.35
C SER A 42 -25.09 17.74 1.65
N LEU A 43 -25.77 16.85 0.91
CA LEU A 43 -25.70 15.39 0.99
C LEU A 43 -24.47 14.80 0.28
N ASP A 44 -23.89 15.48 -0.72
CA ASP A 44 -22.69 15.00 -1.43
C ASP A 44 -21.41 15.21 -0.62
N VAL A 45 -21.34 16.28 0.16
CA VAL A 45 -20.24 16.53 1.10
C VAL A 45 -20.27 15.50 2.24
N THR A 46 -21.46 15.17 2.74
CA THR A 46 -21.63 14.16 3.81
C THR A 46 -21.41 12.72 3.31
N ARG A 47 -21.74 12.39 2.05
CA ARG A 47 -21.40 11.09 1.44
C ARG A 47 -19.89 10.87 1.30
N LYS A 48 -19.14 11.93 0.98
CA LYS A 48 -17.68 11.87 0.86
C LYS A 48 -17.00 11.63 2.22
N GLU A 49 -17.61 12.10 3.31
CA GLU A 49 -17.16 11.84 4.68
C GLU A 49 -17.51 10.43 5.21
N THR A 50 -18.48 9.74 4.61
CA THR A 50 -18.93 8.40 5.06
C THR A 50 -18.31 7.23 4.31
N MET A 51 -17.58 7.47 3.21
CA MET A 51 -16.79 6.41 2.58
C MET A 51 -15.55 6.17 3.43
N ALA A 52 -15.62 5.16 4.30
CA ALA A 52 -14.47 4.73 5.08
C ALA A 52 -13.30 4.48 4.12
N ARG A 53 -12.19 5.22 4.31
CA ARG A 53 -10.99 5.11 3.48
C ARG A 53 -10.58 3.64 3.37
N ARG A 54 -10.35 3.19 2.15
CA ARG A 54 -9.98 1.81 1.82
C ARG A 54 -8.64 1.48 2.49
N PRO A 55 -8.61 0.51 3.42
CA PRO A 55 -7.37 0.10 4.06
C PRO A 55 -6.46 -0.63 3.07
N VAL A 56 -5.20 -0.22 2.99
CA VAL A 56 -4.18 -0.80 2.09
C VAL A 56 -2.93 -1.15 2.88
N ILE A 57 -2.32 -2.30 2.58
CA ILE A 57 -0.97 -2.64 3.02
C ILE A 57 -0.11 -2.68 1.75
N ILE A 58 1.04 -2.02 1.78
CA ILE A 58 1.95 -1.94 0.63
C ILE A 58 3.11 -2.91 0.88
N ASP A 59 3.29 -3.89 -0.02
CA ASP A 59 4.43 -4.83 0.01
C ASP A 59 5.34 -4.55 -1.19
N THR A 60 6.58 -4.15 -0.92
CA THR A 60 7.44 -3.52 -1.92
C THR A 60 8.92 -3.81 -1.70
N ASP A 61 9.67 -3.82 -2.80
CA ASP A 61 11.14 -3.79 -2.87
C ASP A 61 11.69 -2.39 -3.21
N CYS A 62 10.84 -1.37 -3.08
CA CYS A 62 11.12 0.07 -3.09
C CYS A 62 12.17 0.52 -4.11
N GLY A 63 11.88 0.24 -5.39
CA GLY A 63 12.50 0.90 -6.53
C GLY A 63 11.94 2.31 -6.78
N ILE A 64 12.36 2.90 -7.89
CA ILE A 64 11.94 4.26 -8.31
C ILE A 64 10.42 4.31 -8.55
N ASP A 65 9.87 3.30 -9.22
CA ASP A 65 8.45 3.17 -9.52
C ASP A 65 7.62 2.85 -8.27
N ASP A 66 8.13 2.00 -7.36
CA ASP A 66 7.52 1.76 -6.06
C ASP A 66 7.43 3.03 -5.21
N ALA A 67 8.51 3.83 -5.16
CA ALA A 67 8.53 5.09 -4.43
C ALA A 67 7.42 6.02 -4.95
N GLN A 68 7.24 6.10 -6.27
CA GLN A 68 6.15 6.84 -6.89
C GLN A 68 4.77 6.28 -6.50
N ALA A 69 4.61 4.96 -6.51
CA ALA A 69 3.36 4.31 -6.14
C ALA A 69 2.98 4.58 -4.66
N ILE A 70 3.97 4.57 -3.75
CA ILE A 70 3.77 4.93 -2.34
C ILE A 70 3.32 6.39 -2.23
N MET A 71 4.01 7.33 -2.89
CA MET A 71 3.64 8.75 -2.90
C MET A 71 2.20 8.97 -3.39
N MET A 72 1.80 8.28 -4.47
CA MET A 72 0.44 8.33 -4.99
C MET A 72 -0.58 7.75 -4.00
N ALA A 73 -0.29 6.62 -3.37
CA ALA A 73 -1.17 6.00 -2.37
C ALA A 73 -1.37 6.88 -1.13
N LEU A 74 -0.33 7.63 -0.72
CA LEU A 74 -0.41 8.57 0.40
C LEU A 74 -1.19 9.84 0.06
N ALA A 75 -1.15 10.28 -1.20
CA ALA A 75 -1.90 11.44 -1.69
C ALA A 75 -3.38 11.13 -1.99
N ALA A 76 -3.72 9.85 -2.22
CA ALA A 76 -5.07 9.42 -2.54
C ALA A 76 -6.04 9.60 -1.33
N PRO A 77 -7.12 10.38 -1.46
CA PRO A 77 -8.00 10.72 -0.33
C PRO A 77 -8.87 9.56 0.16
N ASP A 78 -9.10 8.57 -0.70
CA ASP A 78 -9.90 7.37 -0.45
C ASP A 78 -9.05 6.18 0.05
N ILE A 79 -7.72 6.34 0.16
CA ILE A 79 -6.80 5.30 0.62
C ILE A 79 -6.33 5.59 2.06
N ARG A 80 -6.25 4.53 2.86
CA ARG A 80 -5.62 4.52 4.17
C ARG A 80 -4.53 3.47 4.20
N VAL A 81 -3.28 3.89 4.09
CA VAL A 81 -2.12 3.00 4.24
C VAL A 81 -1.99 2.60 5.71
N LEU A 82 -2.05 1.30 5.98
CA LEU A 82 -1.96 0.72 7.32
C LEU A 82 -0.53 0.42 7.76
N GLY A 83 0.34 0.19 6.78
CA GLY A 83 1.75 -0.16 6.97
C GLY A 83 2.40 -0.49 5.64
N VAL A 84 3.73 -0.48 5.63
CA VAL A 84 4.55 -0.86 4.49
C VAL A 84 5.43 -2.04 4.87
N THR A 85 5.41 -3.11 4.08
CA THR A 85 6.27 -4.28 4.24
C THR A 85 7.36 -4.27 3.18
N CYS A 86 8.60 -4.51 3.62
CA CYS A 86 9.79 -4.43 2.78
C CYS A 86 10.32 -5.82 2.46
N VAL A 87 10.52 -6.12 1.18
CA VAL A 87 11.02 -7.41 0.69
C VAL A 87 12.23 -7.18 -0.22
N PHE A 88 13.17 -8.12 -0.24
CA PHE A 88 14.30 -8.07 -1.17
C PHE A 88 13.83 -8.09 -2.64
N GLY A 89 14.59 -7.46 -3.53
CA GLY A 89 14.27 -7.44 -4.96
C GLY A 89 15.29 -6.62 -5.71
N ASN A 90 14.89 -5.40 -6.11
CA ASN A 90 15.77 -4.40 -6.73
C ASN A 90 17.09 -4.17 -5.97
N THR A 91 17.05 -4.25 -4.64
CA THR A 91 18.23 -4.11 -3.77
C THR A 91 18.10 -5.01 -2.52
N SER A 92 19.03 -4.88 -1.57
CA SER A 92 18.94 -5.56 -0.27
C SER A 92 17.72 -5.08 0.52
N VAL A 93 17.12 -5.96 1.34
CA VAL A 93 15.95 -5.58 2.15
C VAL A 93 16.25 -4.41 3.11
N GLU A 94 17.51 -4.27 3.55
CA GLU A 94 17.97 -3.12 4.33
C GLU A 94 17.91 -1.81 3.56
N ASN A 95 18.31 -1.82 2.28
CA ASN A 95 18.19 -0.64 1.42
C ASN A 95 16.72 -0.34 1.13
N VAL A 96 15.90 -1.37 0.88
CA VAL A 96 14.45 -1.21 0.69
C VAL A 96 13.81 -0.53 1.91
N CYS A 97 14.07 -1.00 3.13
CA CYS A 97 13.55 -0.38 4.35
C CYS A 97 13.95 1.10 4.45
N GLN A 98 15.21 1.42 4.17
CA GLN A 98 15.70 2.80 4.20
C GLN A 98 15.02 3.67 3.12
N ASN A 99 14.82 3.14 1.91
CA ASN A 99 14.15 3.84 0.82
C ASN A 99 12.70 4.14 1.18
N VAL A 100 11.96 3.16 1.72
CA VAL A 100 10.59 3.38 2.22
C VAL A 100 10.57 4.46 3.31
N LEU A 101 11.48 4.39 4.29
CA LEU A 101 11.56 5.39 5.35
C LEU A 101 11.82 6.80 4.80
N ARG A 102 12.68 6.94 3.78
CA ARG A 102 12.94 8.22 3.10
C ARG A 102 11.69 8.73 2.37
N VAL A 103 10.98 7.86 1.66
CA VAL A 103 9.74 8.26 0.96
C VAL A 103 8.69 8.73 1.96
N LEU A 104 8.52 8.01 3.08
CA LEU A 104 7.61 8.41 4.16
C LEU A 104 8.04 9.72 4.82
N ASP A 105 9.33 9.95 5.01
CA ASP A 105 9.90 11.19 5.55
C ASP A 105 9.57 12.39 4.64
N VAL A 106 9.84 12.28 3.34
CA VAL A 106 9.54 13.31 2.33
C VAL A 106 8.04 13.60 2.25
N CYS A 107 7.19 12.59 2.46
CA CYS A 107 5.74 12.75 2.45
C CYS A 107 5.18 13.24 3.79
N GLU A 108 6.01 13.43 4.82
CA GLU A 108 5.60 13.76 6.20
C GLU A 108 4.64 12.71 6.80
N ARG A 109 4.84 11.41 6.47
CA ARG A 109 4.01 10.27 6.88
C ARG A 109 4.76 9.22 7.70
N GLN A 110 5.65 9.65 8.58
CA GLN A 110 6.51 8.79 9.40
C GLN A 110 5.73 7.98 10.46
N GLU A 111 4.45 8.28 10.68
CA GLU A 111 3.57 7.51 11.59
C GLU A 111 3.19 6.14 11.03
N ILE A 112 3.39 5.92 9.72
CA ILE A 112 3.07 4.65 9.06
C ILE A 112 4.15 3.61 9.43
N PRO A 113 3.78 2.46 10.00
CA PRO A 113 4.75 1.47 10.42
C PRO A 113 5.37 0.76 9.22
N VAL A 114 6.70 0.66 9.24
CA VAL A 114 7.48 -0.10 8.25
C VAL A 114 7.93 -1.42 8.87
N PHE A 115 7.73 -2.53 8.17
CA PHE A 115 8.09 -3.88 8.64
C PHE A 115 9.08 -4.53 7.69
N ARG A 116 10.17 -5.05 8.25
CA ARG A 116 11.16 -5.79 7.48
C ARG A 116 10.68 -7.22 7.19
N GLY A 117 10.76 -7.62 5.93
CA GLY A 117 10.44 -8.96 5.44
C GLY A 117 11.66 -9.77 5.03
N SER A 118 11.48 -10.66 4.07
CA SER A 118 12.52 -11.59 3.64
C SER A 118 13.69 -10.89 2.95
N GLY A 119 14.91 -11.27 3.32
CA GLY A 119 16.15 -10.81 2.67
C GLY A 119 16.56 -11.59 1.42
N GLY A 120 15.80 -12.63 1.05
CA GLY A 120 16.09 -13.49 -0.09
C GLY A 120 14.90 -14.36 -0.52
N PRO A 121 15.01 -15.06 -1.65
CA PRO A 121 13.92 -15.86 -2.19
C PRO A 121 13.63 -17.06 -1.28
N LEU A 122 12.40 -17.56 -1.33
CA LEU A 122 12.00 -18.76 -0.56
C LEU A 122 12.80 -20.00 -0.98
N VAL A 123 13.12 -20.11 -2.27
CA VAL A 123 13.88 -21.21 -2.87
C VAL A 123 14.88 -20.64 -3.86
N GLY A 124 16.07 -21.23 -3.90
CA GLY A 124 17.14 -20.82 -4.82
C GLY A 124 18.11 -19.81 -4.21
N ALA A 125 19.20 -19.55 -4.93
CA ALA A 125 20.18 -18.55 -4.53
C ALA A 125 19.70 -17.16 -4.93
N ARG A 126 20.11 -16.14 -4.16
CA ARG A 126 19.95 -14.74 -4.54
C ARG A 126 20.73 -14.50 -5.84
N GLY A 127 20.02 -14.12 -6.90
CA GLY A 127 20.66 -13.67 -8.14
C GLY A 127 21.49 -12.41 -7.90
N ALA A 128 22.52 -12.19 -8.72
CA ALA A 128 23.23 -10.92 -8.71
C ALA A 128 22.24 -9.80 -9.07
N THR A 129 22.12 -8.80 -8.20
CA THR A 129 21.37 -7.57 -8.49
C THR A 129 22.15 -6.82 -9.56
N ALA A 130 21.56 -6.63 -10.74
CA ALA A 130 22.14 -5.80 -11.78
C ALA A 130 21.98 -4.33 -11.38
N ASP A 131 22.99 -3.49 -11.62
CA ASP A 131 23.05 -2.06 -11.27
C ASP A 131 22.05 -1.17 -12.06
N HIS A 132 20.93 -1.73 -12.54
CA HIS A 132 19.91 -0.98 -13.28
C HIS A 132 19.22 0.11 -12.44
N PHE A 133 19.22 -0.04 -11.11
CA PHE A 133 18.54 0.86 -10.17
C PHE A 133 19.51 1.63 -9.26
N GLY A 134 20.81 1.60 -9.56
CA GLY A 134 21.85 2.07 -8.64
C GLY A 134 22.14 1.07 -7.52
N THR A 135 23.15 1.37 -6.71
CA THR A 135 23.60 0.52 -5.61
C THR A 135 22.60 0.48 -4.44
N ASP A 136 21.86 1.56 -4.24
CA ASP A 136 20.82 1.69 -3.22
C ASP A 136 19.42 1.25 -3.69
N GLY A 137 19.25 0.92 -4.97
CA GLY A 137 17.94 0.58 -5.57
C GLY A 137 17.02 1.76 -5.87
N LEU A 138 17.47 3.00 -5.61
CA LEU A 138 16.70 4.24 -5.80
C LEU A 138 17.52 5.31 -6.55
N GLY A 139 18.40 4.86 -7.46
CA GLY A 139 19.17 5.72 -8.37
C GLY A 139 20.37 6.42 -7.73
N ASP A 140 20.81 6.01 -6.54
CA ASP A 140 21.95 6.57 -5.81
C ASP A 140 21.89 8.09 -5.59
N VAL A 141 20.66 8.62 -5.49
CA VAL A 141 20.40 10.06 -5.33
C VAL A 141 20.91 10.56 -3.97
N PHE A 142 20.82 9.71 -2.95
CA PHE A 142 21.21 10.04 -1.59
C PHE A 142 22.41 9.21 -1.16
N LYS A 143 23.51 9.90 -0.81
CA LYS A 143 24.74 9.25 -0.33
C LYS A 143 24.78 9.07 1.18
N ASP A 144 23.93 9.82 1.89
CA ASP A 144 23.85 9.77 3.34
C ASP A 144 22.80 8.73 3.77
N HIS A 145 23.18 7.93 4.76
CA HIS A 145 22.31 6.95 5.39
C HIS A 145 22.01 7.41 6.82
N ASP A 146 20.75 7.32 7.23
CA ASP A 146 20.39 7.56 8.63
C ASP A 146 20.95 6.42 9.49
N PRO A 147 21.90 6.68 10.40
CA PRO A 147 22.50 5.62 11.23
C PRO A 147 21.51 4.98 12.20
N LEU A 148 20.33 5.59 12.43
CA LEU A 148 19.31 5.11 13.34
C LEU A 148 18.10 4.50 12.61
N TRP A 149 18.20 4.24 11.30
CA TRP A 149 17.09 3.72 10.50
C TRP A 149 16.47 2.44 11.06
N GLU A 150 17.30 1.54 11.62
CA GLU A 150 16.83 0.27 12.19
C GLU A 150 15.84 0.48 13.35
N GLN A 151 15.98 1.59 14.08
CA GLN A 151 15.10 1.92 15.21
C GLN A 151 13.73 2.41 14.73
N LYS A 152 13.64 2.89 13.48
CA LYS A 152 12.41 3.35 12.84
C LYS A 152 11.60 2.20 12.22
N VAL A 153 12.23 1.04 12.00
CA VAL A 153 11.58 -0.16 11.51
C VAL A 153 10.99 -0.95 12.68
N GLN A 154 9.79 -1.50 12.48
CA GLN A 154 9.14 -2.33 13.48
C GLN A 154 9.90 -3.64 13.70
N LYS A 155 9.95 -4.09 14.96
CA LYS A 155 10.57 -5.37 15.33
C LYS A 155 9.81 -6.60 14.81
N GLU A 156 8.52 -6.43 14.53
CA GLU A 156 7.67 -7.47 13.97
C GLU A 156 8.06 -7.76 12.51
N HIS A 157 8.17 -9.03 12.14
CA HIS A 157 8.46 -9.43 10.77
C HIS A 157 7.26 -9.15 9.85
N ALA A 158 7.52 -8.73 8.60
CA ALA A 158 6.50 -8.36 7.61
C ALA A 158 5.38 -9.39 7.47
N VAL A 159 5.69 -10.69 7.42
CA VAL A 159 4.67 -11.75 7.30
C VAL A 159 3.72 -11.77 8.49
N SER A 160 4.23 -11.62 9.71
CA SER A 160 3.39 -11.55 10.92
C SER A 160 2.53 -10.29 10.90
N ALA A 161 3.11 -9.16 10.51
CA ALA A 161 2.40 -7.90 10.37
C ALA A 161 1.27 -7.99 9.33
N LEU A 162 1.52 -8.59 8.16
CA LEU A 162 0.50 -8.81 7.11
C LEU A 162 -0.69 -9.61 7.65
N ILE A 163 -0.43 -10.72 8.34
CA ILE A 163 -1.48 -11.56 8.94
C ILE A 163 -2.27 -10.77 9.97
N ARG A 164 -1.58 -10.06 10.88
CA ARG A 164 -2.19 -9.28 11.95
C ARG A 164 -3.04 -8.14 11.40
N LEU A 165 -2.46 -7.28 10.55
CA LEU A 165 -3.15 -6.13 9.95
C LEU A 165 -4.36 -6.57 9.11
N ALA A 166 -4.23 -7.65 8.33
CA ALA A 166 -5.35 -8.17 7.54
C ALA A 166 -6.49 -8.73 8.43
N THR A 167 -6.13 -9.44 9.51
CA THR A 167 -7.12 -10.03 10.43
C THR A 167 -7.86 -8.95 11.22
N GLU A 168 -7.14 -7.99 11.78
CA GLU A 168 -7.71 -6.88 12.57
C GLU A 168 -8.69 -6.05 11.72
N ASN A 169 -8.31 -5.71 10.49
CA ASN A 169 -9.17 -4.91 9.61
C ASN A 169 -10.37 -5.69 9.08
N ARG A 170 -10.22 -7.01 8.84
CA ARG A 170 -11.38 -7.88 8.51
C ARG A 170 -12.39 -7.92 9.66
N GLN A 171 -11.93 -7.96 10.91
CA GLN A 171 -12.82 -7.94 12.08
C GLN A 171 -13.54 -6.59 12.19
N GLN A 172 -12.82 -5.48 11.96
CA GLN A 172 -13.42 -4.14 11.96
C GLN A 172 -14.49 -3.98 10.87
N ALA A 173 -14.21 -4.46 9.66
CA ALA A 173 -15.18 -4.46 8.56
C ALA A 173 -16.44 -5.25 8.92
N ARG A 174 -16.31 -6.46 9.49
CA ARG A 174 -17.45 -7.28 9.94
C ARG A 174 -18.24 -6.64 11.08
N ALA A 175 -17.55 -6.03 12.04
CA ALA A 175 -18.20 -5.33 13.14
C ALA A 175 -19.01 -4.13 12.64
N LEU A 176 -18.49 -3.42 11.64
CA LEU A 176 -19.19 -2.31 10.99
C LEU A 176 -20.42 -2.80 10.21
N GLU A 177 -20.29 -3.87 9.41
CA GLU A 177 -21.42 -4.50 8.70
C GLU A 177 -22.55 -4.89 9.65
N HIS A 178 -22.22 -5.57 10.76
CA HIS A 178 -23.19 -5.97 11.79
C HIS A 178 -23.87 -4.75 12.43
N ARG A 179 -23.11 -3.71 12.76
CA ARG A 179 -23.64 -2.49 13.38
C ARG A 179 -24.53 -1.68 12.43
N LEU A 180 -24.26 -1.75 11.12
CA LEU A 180 -25.05 -1.09 10.08
C LEU A 180 -26.23 -1.94 9.58
N GLY A 181 -26.43 -3.15 10.11
CA GLY A 181 -27.52 -4.05 9.69
C GLY A 181 -27.38 -4.56 8.25
N ILE A 182 -26.18 -4.51 7.67
CA ILE A 182 -25.91 -4.96 6.31
C ILE A 182 -25.61 -6.45 6.37
N THR A 183 -26.63 -7.29 6.18
CA THR A 183 -26.42 -8.73 6.01
C THR A 183 -25.95 -9.00 4.58
N ARG A 184 -24.83 -9.75 4.44
CA ARG A 184 -24.44 -10.32 3.15
C ARG A 184 -25.55 -11.27 2.70
N THR A 185 -26.39 -10.84 1.76
CA THR A 185 -27.21 -11.78 1.00
C THR A 185 -26.25 -12.64 0.20
N SER A 186 -25.98 -13.85 0.68
CA SER A 186 -25.33 -14.88 -0.12
C SER A 186 -26.21 -15.08 -1.36
N ALA A 187 -25.71 -14.70 -2.53
CA ALA A 187 -26.31 -15.10 -3.78
C ALA A 187 -26.30 -16.65 -3.85
N PRO A 188 -27.40 -17.26 -4.32
CA PRO A 188 -27.55 -18.71 -4.39
C PRO A 188 -26.59 -19.40 -5.36
#